data_AF-D4CJ51-F1
#
_entry.id   AF-D4CJ51-F1
#
_cell.length_a   1.000
_cell.length_b   1.000
_cell.length_c   1.000
_cell.angle_alpha   90.00
_cell.angle_beta   90.00
_cell.angle_gamma   90.00
#
_symmetry.space_group_name_H-M   'P 1'
#
loop_
_entity.id
_entity.type
_entity.pdbx_description
1 polymer ?
#
loop_
_entity_poly.entity_id
_entity_poly.type
_entity_poly.pdbx_seq_one_letter_code
_entity_poly.pdbx_strand_id
1 'polypeptide(L)'
;MKKMTGRLLSISAALLLLTNSVTAFAEQGSANIVSASSVPESAQSAQAGSGGSASEGTAEKKSAPIIMNQGVRQNSYELGLGGATVTMIKGKESGQQLAIVVKSNDGRIIVVDGGFKTNAPYLGEYIKANGGKVAVWLLTHPHVDHVGALDVMLEQQRSGNPKDFAKIDLGEIYYSFAPMDFYKAHEQQYRLPVIQESYDDIAAYDQSKVHYNSPAGTSFDIGNVNVQILNQPYLFDIDTGNNSSICYMLTINGKKILITGDLPYEAAEQLLKDRGAAALKADVVQLAHHGQHGGSFAFYSAVGAKYALWPTPQSLWDKRDEAFTEDQQTYTIALTRHWMNKLSVEQNFVMADGDWTFR
;
A
#
# COMPACT_ATOMS: atom_id res chain seq x y z
N MET A 1 17.93 -26.12 63.30
CA MET A 1 18.57 -24.82 62.96
C MET A 1 19.97 -25.06 62.42
N LYS A 2 20.26 -24.70 61.17
CA LYS A 2 21.56 -24.17 60.70
C LYS A 2 21.37 -23.63 59.27
N LYS A 3 21.92 -22.46 58.99
CA LYS A 3 21.85 -21.82 57.66
C LYS A 3 23.01 -22.34 56.80
N MET A 4 22.77 -22.62 55.52
CA MET A 4 23.83 -22.56 54.50
C MET A 4 23.80 -21.19 53.83
N THR A 5 24.97 -20.67 53.49
CA THR A 5 25.17 -19.26 53.14
C THR A 5 25.82 -19.11 51.77
N GLY A 6 25.19 -18.32 50.91
CA GLY A 6 25.86 -17.46 49.95
C GLY A 6 26.46 -18.11 48.70
N ARG A 7 26.00 -17.60 47.54
CA ARG A 7 26.82 -16.67 46.75
C ARG A 7 25.90 -15.82 45.87
N LEU A 8 26.01 -14.50 45.99
CA LEU A 8 25.58 -13.59 44.92
C LEU A 8 26.68 -13.62 43.86
N LEU A 9 26.30 -13.65 42.58
CA LEU A 9 27.18 -13.18 41.51
C LEU A 9 26.74 -11.76 41.13
N SER A 10 27.57 -10.79 41.48
CA SER A 10 27.49 -9.44 40.95
C SER A 10 28.09 -9.41 39.55
N ILE A 11 27.29 -9.19 38.52
CA ILE A 11 27.77 -8.88 37.17
C ILE A 11 27.85 -7.36 37.06
N SER A 12 29.07 -6.84 36.93
CA SER A 12 29.34 -5.40 36.85
C SER A 12 28.93 -4.83 35.49
N ALA A 13 28.36 -3.63 35.49
CA ALA A 13 28.13 -2.87 34.26
C ALA A 13 29.46 -2.38 33.65
N ALA A 14 29.55 -2.40 32.32
CA ALA A 14 30.64 -1.82 31.55
C ALA A 14 30.09 -0.76 30.59
N LEU A 15 29.97 0.48 31.06
CA LEU A 15 29.52 1.61 30.26
C LEU A 15 30.72 2.19 29.48
N LEU A 16 30.80 1.93 28.18
CA LEU A 16 31.91 2.41 27.35
C LEU A 16 31.62 3.81 26.79
N LEU A 17 32.04 4.84 27.53
CA LEU A 17 32.03 6.23 27.06
C LEU A 17 33.14 6.45 26.02
N LEU A 18 32.76 6.87 24.81
CA LEU A 18 33.68 7.34 23.77
C LEU A 18 33.40 8.81 23.46
N THR A 19 34.18 9.70 24.05
CA THR A 19 34.18 11.14 23.81
C THR A 19 35.33 11.53 22.89
N ASN A 20 35.08 12.35 21.86
CA ASN A 20 36.15 12.99 21.07
C ASN A 20 35.74 14.39 20.62
N SER A 21 36.72 15.31 20.58
CA SER A 21 36.56 16.75 20.33
C SER A 21 37.86 17.31 19.70
N VAL A 22 37.90 18.47 19.04
CA VAL A 22 36.82 19.46 18.79
C VAL A 22 36.40 19.39 17.30
N THR A 23 36.17 20.39 16.44
CA THR A 23 36.36 21.87 16.41
C THR A 23 35.11 22.57 15.89
N ALA A 24 34.72 23.69 16.51
CA ALA A 24 33.77 24.63 15.92
C ALA A 24 34.51 25.66 15.05
N PHE A 25 33.87 26.11 13.97
CA PHE A 25 34.12 27.41 13.37
C PHE A 25 32.79 28.16 13.28
N ALA A 26 32.81 29.43 13.65
CA ALA A 26 31.69 30.34 13.52
C ALA A 26 32.21 31.64 12.91
N GLU A 27 31.47 32.21 11.97
CA GLU A 27 31.71 33.56 11.48
C GLU A 27 30.38 34.27 11.24
N GLN A 28 30.38 35.60 11.38
CA GLN A 28 29.15 36.39 11.49
C GLN A 28 28.77 37.02 10.15
N GLY A 29 27.47 36.98 9.82
CA GLY A 29 26.89 37.69 8.67
C GLY A 29 25.58 38.37 9.07
N SER A 30 25.63 39.64 9.47
CA SER A 30 24.48 40.33 10.05
C SER A 30 23.55 40.95 9.00
N ALA A 31 22.26 40.65 9.14
CA ALA A 31 21.08 41.48 8.85
C ALA A 31 21.05 42.38 7.59
N ASN A 32 19.96 42.26 6.83
CA ASN A 32 19.19 43.44 6.45
C ASN A 32 17.70 43.13 6.27
N ILE A 33 16.85 44.09 6.67
CA ILE A 33 15.40 44.05 6.49
C ILE A 33 15.05 45.04 5.38
N VAL A 34 14.31 44.61 4.35
CA VAL A 34 13.63 45.52 3.43
C VAL A 34 12.25 44.97 3.11
N SER A 35 11.22 45.81 3.26
CA SER A 35 9.81 45.46 3.04
C SER A 35 9.31 46.01 1.71
N ALA A 36 8.65 45.18 0.89
CA ALA A 36 7.80 45.59 -0.23
C ALA A 36 6.77 44.46 -0.48
N SER A 37 5.49 44.56 -0.11
CA SER A 37 4.42 45.50 -0.53
C SER A 37 3.67 45.06 -1.81
N SER A 38 2.59 44.30 -1.59
CA SER A 38 1.28 44.42 -2.25
C SER A 38 1.18 44.69 -3.77
N VAL A 39 0.56 43.74 -4.49
CA VAL A 39 -0.23 43.98 -5.71
C VAL A 39 -1.59 43.28 -5.50
N PRO A 40 -2.75 43.88 -5.85
CA PRO A 40 -4.04 43.47 -5.29
C PRO A 40 -4.84 42.50 -6.16
N GLU A 41 -5.81 41.85 -5.51
CA GLU A 41 -6.94 41.14 -6.12
C GLU A 41 -7.99 42.13 -6.65
N SER A 42 -8.58 41.85 -7.81
CA SER A 42 -9.85 42.46 -8.25
C SER A 42 -10.55 41.56 -9.26
N ALA A 43 -11.88 41.52 -9.20
CA ALA A 43 -12.73 40.74 -10.10
C ALA A 43 -13.89 41.61 -10.60
N GLN A 44 -14.43 41.31 -11.80
CA GLN A 44 -15.87 41.23 -12.06
C GLN A 44 -16.24 40.93 -13.53
N SER A 45 -17.47 40.46 -13.71
CA SER A 45 -18.32 40.47 -14.92
C SER A 45 -18.01 39.50 -16.08
N ALA A 46 -18.98 39.08 -16.91
CA ALA A 46 -20.42 38.82 -16.72
C ALA A 46 -21.05 38.19 -18.00
N GLN A 47 -21.95 37.20 -17.84
CA GLN A 47 -23.07 36.84 -18.76
C GLN A 47 -22.78 36.47 -20.25
N ALA A 48 -23.69 35.88 -21.06
CA ALA A 48 -24.73 34.85 -20.83
C ALA A 48 -25.31 34.34 -22.19
N GLY A 49 -25.91 33.13 -22.20
CA GLY A 49 -26.87 32.65 -23.22
C GLY A 49 -26.33 31.75 -24.35
N SER A 50 -27.17 31.05 -25.14
CA SER A 50 -28.58 30.65 -24.96
C SER A 50 -29.05 29.58 -25.98
N GLY A 51 -30.08 28.77 -25.65
CA GLY A 51 -30.86 27.91 -26.57
C GLY A 51 -30.25 26.53 -26.96
N GLY A 52 -31.03 25.48 -27.28
CA GLY A 52 -32.49 25.31 -27.09
C GLY A 52 -33.11 24.04 -27.74
N SER A 53 -34.11 23.45 -27.05
CA SER A 53 -35.28 22.66 -27.52
C SER A 53 -35.18 21.30 -28.27
N ALA A 54 -35.94 20.31 -27.74
CA ALA A 54 -36.79 19.29 -28.43
C ALA A 54 -36.15 18.15 -29.30
N SER A 55 -36.74 16.95 -29.46
CA SER A 55 -37.86 16.26 -28.75
C SER A 55 -37.92 14.76 -29.09
N GLU A 56 -38.44 13.95 -28.16
CA GLU A 56 -39.13 12.63 -28.27
C GLU A 56 -38.71 11.53 -29.27
N GLY A 57 -38.69 10.27 -28.78
CA GLY A 57 -38.69 9.05 -29.59
C GLY A 57 -38.68 7.77 -28.74
N THR A 58 -39.77 6.99 -28.75
CA THR A 58 -39.92 5.78 -27.91
C THR A 58 -39.53 4.49 -28.63
N ALA A 59 -38.77 3.61 -27.96
CA ALA A 59 -38.55 2.23 -28.38
C ALA A 59 -38.10 1.34 -27.21
N GLU A 60 -38.98 0.49 -26.67
CA GLU A 60 -38.55 -0.60 -25.80
C GLU A 60 -37.79 -1.65 -26.63
N LYS A 61 -36.54 -1.94 -26.25
CA LYS A 61 -35.83 -3.16 -26.67
C LYS A 61 -35.11 -3.79 -25.48
N LYS A 62 -35.17 -5.13 -25.45
CA LYS A 62 -34.68 -6.04 -24.41
C LYS A 62 -33.35 -5.59 -23.79
N SER A 63 -33.29 -5.67 -22.46
CA SER A 63 -32.10 -5.40 -21.67
C SER A 63 -30.92 -6.27 -22.11
N ALA A 64 -29.95 -5.64 -22.79
CA ALA A 64 -28.59 -6.14 -22.87
C ALA A 64 -27.93 -6.10 -21.47
N PRO A 65 -26.98 -7.00 -21.16
CA PRO A 65 -26.23 -6.89 -19.92
C PRO A 65 -25.49 -5.54 -19.86
N ILE A 66 -25.55 -4.88 -18.70
CA ILE A 66 -24.88 -3.60 -18.49
C ILE A 66 -23.37 -3.84 -18.51
N ILE A 67 -22.71 -3.38 -19.57
CA ILE A 67 -21.25 -3.31 -19.62
C ILE A 67 -20.81 -2.26 -18.60
N MET A 68 -19.99 -2.66 -17.64
CA MET A 68 -19.37 -1.76 -16.66
C MET A 68 -18.57 -0.67 -17.39
N ASN A 69 -19.12 0.54 -17.49
CA ASN A 69 -18.43 1.68 -18.08
C ASN A 69 -18.71 2.96 -17.27
N GLN A 70 -17.80 3.25 -16.34
CA GLN A 70 -17.78 4.45 -15.50
C GLN A 70 -16.33 4.93 -15.36
N GLY A 71 -15.75 5.41 -16.47
CA GLY A 71 -14.49 6.17 -16.50
C GLY A 71 -13.18 5.39 -16.33
N VAL A 72 -13.17 4.23 -15.67
CA VAL A 72 -11.95 3.45 -15.43
C VAL A 72 -11.57 2.62 -16.66
N ARG A 73 -10.41 2.91 -17.26
CA ARG A 73 -9.82 2.10 -18.32
C ARG A 73 -9.38 0.74 -17.76
N GLN A 74 -9.78 -0.34 -18.41
CA GLN A 74 -9.38 -1.70 -18.07
C GLN A 74 -8.28 -2.17 -19.01
N ASN A 75 -7.08 -2.40 -18.49
CA ASN A 75 -5.93 -2.89 -19.25
C ASN A 75 -5.60 -4.33 -18.82
N SER A 76 -5.06 -5.15 -19.72
CA SER A 76 -4.68 -6.53 -19.39
C SER A 76 -3.39 -6.99 -20.07
N TYR A 77 -2.67 -7.88 -19.40
CA TYR A 77 -1.42 -8.47 -19.87
C TYR A 77 -1.37 -9.96 -19.52
N GLU A 78 -0.90 -10.79 -20.46
CA GLU A 78 -0.88 -12.25 -20.31
C GLU A 78 0.47 -12.68 -19.73
N LEU A 79 0.50 -12.99 -18.44
CA LEU A 79 1.66 -13.38 -17.65
C LEU A 79 1.74 -14.92 -17.47
N GLY A 80 0.64 -15.62 -17.73
CA GLY A 80 0.50 -17.07 -17.65
C GLY A 80 0.21 -17.56 -16.23
N LEU A 81 -0.81 -16.99 -15.57
CA LEU A 81 -1.21 -17.29 -14.19
C LEU A 81 -2.11 -18.53 -14.04
N GLY A 82 -2.28 -19.32 -15.11
CA GLY A 82 -2.94 -20.63 -15.06
C GLY A 82 -4.44 -20.57 -14.76
N GLY A 83 -5.12 -19.51 -15.23
CA GLY A 83 -6.55 -19.28 -15.01
C GLY A 83 -6.87 -18.41 -13.78
N ALA A 84 -5.87 -18.05 -12.98
CA ALA A 84 -6.00 -16.96 -12.03
C ALA A 84 -5.85 -15.59 -12.72
N THR A 85 -6.26 -14.52 -12.04
CA THR A 85 -6.01 -13.13 -12.47
C THR A 85 -5.58 -12.26 -11.30
N VAL A 86 -4.66 -11.33 -11.52
CA VAL A 86 -4.23 -10.34 -10.51
C VAL A 86 -4.53 -8.95 -11.05
N THR A 87 -5.45 -8.22 -10.42
CA THR A 87 -5.90 -6.89 -10.84
C THR A 87 -5.47 -5.83 -9.83
N MET A 88 -4.61 -4.90 -10.25
CA MET A 88 -4.42 -3.63 -9.52
C MET A 88 -5.55 -2.67 -9.89
N ILE A 89 -6.18 -2.11 -8.87
CA ILE A 89 -7.35 -1.24 -8.98
C ILE A 89 -6.94 0.22 -8.81
N LYS A 90 -7.31 1.06 -9.79
CA LYS A 90 -7.32 2.52 -9.69
C LYS A 90 -8.56 3.04 -8.96
N GLY A 91 -9.70 2.37 -9.17
CA GLY A 91 -11.00 2.84 -8.71
C GLY A 91 -11.38 4.18 -9.35
N LYS A 92 -12.19 4.98 -8.64
CA LYS A 92 -12.76 6.25 -9.17
C LYS A 92 -11.95 7.50 -8.82
N GLU A 93 -10.99 7.42 -7.90
CA GLU A 93 -10.26 8.60 -7.39
C GLU A 93 -8.82 8.70 -7.93
N SER A 94 -8.28 9.92 -7.87
CA SER A 94 -6.90 10.23 -8.25
C SER A 94 -6.06 10.47 -7.00
N GLY A 95 -5.58 9.39 -6.38
CA GLY A 95 -4.72 9.45 -5.19
C GLY A 95 -3.70 8.33 -5.14
N GLN A 96 -2.72 8.50 -4.25
CA GLN A 96 -1.83 7.45 -3.77
C GLN A 96 -2.67 6.44 -2.98
N GLN A 97 -2.57 5.16 -3.31
CA GLN A 97 -3.37 4.07 -2.76
C GLN A 97 -2.79 2.71 -3.17
N LEU A 98 -3.12 1.65 -2.45
CA LEU A 98 -2.91 0.27 -2.89
C LEU A 98 -4.19 -0.55 -2.77
N ALA A 99 -4.66 -1.10 -3.88
CA ALA A 99 -5.76 -2.04 -3.94
C ALA A 99 -5.48 -3.11 -4.99
N ILE A 100 -5.23 -4.35 -4.57
CA ILE A 100 -4.99 -5.47 -5.49
C ILE A 100 -5.97 -6.59 -5.19
N VAL A 101 -6.67 -7.06 -6.22
CA VAL A 101 -7.58 -8.22 -6.14
C VAL A 101 -7.00 -9.37 -6.94
N VAL A 102 -6.80 -10.50 -6.29
CA VAL A 102 -6.45 -11.76 -6.95
C VAL A 102 -7.69 -12.64 -7.01
N LYS A 103 -8.02 -13.14 -8.19
CA LYS A 103 -8.96 -14.26 -8.34
C LYS A 103 -8.16 -15.49 -8.70
N SER A 104 -8.24 -16.52 -7.88
CA SER A 104 -7.65 -17.83 -8.15
C SER A 104 -8.38 -18.57 -9.29
N ASN A 105 -7.78 -19.63 -9.81
CA ASN A 105 -8.36 -20.46 -10.86
C ASN A 105 -9.67 -21.16 -10.48
N ASP A 106 -9.97 -21.35 -9.19
CA ASP A 106 -11.25 -21.88 -8.70
C ASP A 106 -12.29 -20.78 -8.36
N GLY A 107 -11.95 -19.52 -8.63
CA GLY A 107 -12.84 -18.36 -8.45
C GLY A 107 -12.78 -17.71 -7.08
N ARG A 108 -12.06 -18.28 -6.09
CA ARG A 108 -11.86 -17.62 -4.79
C ARG A 108 -11.09 -16.31 -4.93
N ILE A 109 -11.57 -15.28 -4.22
CA ILE A 109 -11.00 -13.93 -4.20
C ILE A 109 -10.05 -13.76 -3.02
N ILE A 110 -8.88 -13.18 -3.27
CA ILE A 110 -7.95 -12.60 -2.29
C ILE A 110 -7.97 -11.08 -2.52
N VAL A 111 -7.90 -10.30 -1.45
CA VAL A 111 -7.67 -8.86 -1.54
C VAL A 111 -6.37 -8.51 -0.80
N VAL A 112 -5.52 -7.69 -1.41
CA VAL A 112 -4.26 -7.21 -0.84
C VAL A 112 -4.30 -5.69 -0.82
N ASP A 113 -4.57 -5.16 0.37
CA ASP A 113 -5.08 -3.81 0.62
C ASP A 113 -6.36 -3.45 -0.19
N GLY A 114 -7.15 -2.52 0.34
CA GLY A 114 -8.45 -2.14 -0.20
C GLY A 114 -8.49 -0.82 -0.96
N GLY A 115 -7.45 0.02 -0.84
CA GLY A 115 -7.47 1.40 -1.29
C GLY A 115 -8.12 2.34 -0.26
N PHE A 116 -8.41 3.57 -0.66
CA PHE A 116 -9.15 4.52 0.17
C PHE A 116 -10.55 4.00 0.55
N LYS A 117 -11.16 4.61 1.57
CA LYS A 117 -12.58 4.45 1.92
C LYS A 117 -13.53 4.62 0.72
N THR A 118 -13.14 5.44 -0.25
CA THR A 118 -13.84 5.74 -1.49
C THR A 118 -13.73 4.64 -2.57
N ASN A 119 -12.84 3.67 -2.40
CA ASN A 119 -12.76 2.45 -3.22
C ASN A 119 -13.81 1.41 -2.82
N ALA A 120 -14.35 1.46 -1.59
CA ALA A 120 -15.29 0.46 -1.08
C ALA A 120 -16.50 0.17 -2.00
N PRO A 121 -17.14 1.16 -2.67
CA PRO A 121 -18.20 0.89 -3.63
C PRO A 121 -17.74 0.05 -4.82
N TYR A 122 -16.58 0.37 -5.40
CA TYR A 122 -16.04 -0.34 -6.57
C TYR A 122 -15.56 -1.75 -6.21
N LEU A 123 -14.82 -1.88 -5.11
CA LEU A 123 -14.33 -3.15 -4.61
C LEU A 123 -15.49 -4.05 -4.14
N GLY A 124 -16.49 -3.47 -3.46
CA GLY A 124 -17.71 -4.17 -3.07
C GLY A 124 -18.58 -4.59 -4.26
N GLU A 125 -18.68 -3.79 -5.32
CA GLU A 125 -19.30 -4.20 -6.59
C GLU A 125 -18.55 -5.37 -7.24
N TYR A 126 -17.21 -5.31 -7.31
CA TYR A 126 -16.39 -6.41 -7.82
C TYR A 126 -16.59 -7.70 -7.01
N ILE A 127 -16.54 -7.63 -5.68
CA ILE A 127 -16.73 -8.79 -4.81
C ILE A 127 -18.14 -9.37 -4.98
N LYS A 128 -19.19 -8.53 -4.99
CA LYS A 128 -20.58 -8.96 -5.26
C LYS A 128 -20.71 -9.63 -6.63
N ALA A 129 -20.07 -9.10 -7.68
CA ALA A 129 -20.08 -9.70 -9.02
C ALA A 129 -19.33 -11.03 -9.12
N ASN A 130 -18.38 -11.29 -8.21
CA ASN A 130 -17.64 -12.56 -8.11
C ASN A 130 -18.15 -13.46 -6.96
N GLY A 131 -19.43 -13.35 -6.61
CA GLY A 131 -20.11 -14.27 -5.68
C GLY A 131 -20.27 -13.77 -4.24
N GLY A 132 -19.85 -12.54 -3.93
CA GLY A 132 -20.08 -11.91 -2.62
C GLY A 132 -19.19 -12.42 -1.49
N LYS A 133 -18.09 -13.12 -1.79
CA LYS A 133 -17.17 -13.66 -0.78
C LYS A 133 -15.72 -13.35 -1.13
N VAL A 134 -14.99 -12.85 -0.15
CA VAL A 134 -13.52 -12.87 -0.09
C VAL A 134 -13.10 -14.12 0.68
N ALA A 135 -12.02 -14.77 0.26
CA ALA A 135 -11.40 -15.87 1.01
C ALA A 135 -10.48 -15.30 2.09
N VAL A 136 -9.61 -14.34 1.72
CA VAL A 136 -8.67 -13.71 2.63
C VAL A 136 -8.33 -12.27 2.22
N TRP A 137 -8.20 -11.37 3.21
CA TRP A 137 -7.55 -10.07 3.11
C TRP A 137 -6.12 -10.15 3.64
N LEU A 138 -5.19 -9.55 2.91
CA LEU A 138 -3.79 -9.36 3.29
C LEU A 138 -3.56 -7.85 3.46
N LEU A 139 -3.28 -7.39 4.69
CA LEU A 139 -3.15 -5.96 4.99
C LEU A 139 -1.69 -5.60 5.25
N THR A 140 -1.14 -4.67 4.47
CA THR A 140 0.29 -4.29 4.58
C THR A 140 0.54 -3.42 5.82
N HIS A 141 -0.21 -2.33 5.99
CA HIS A 141 -0.09 -1.39 7.10
C HIS A 141 -1.34 -0.47 7.23
N PRO A 142 -1.57 0.24 8.35
CA PRO A 142 -2.85 0.89 8.65
C PRO A 142 -3.01 2.34 8.11
N HIS A 143 -2.49 2.65 6.90
CA HIS A 143 -2.77 3.94 6.27
C HIS A 143 -4.08 3.93 5.47
N VAL A 144 -4.77 5.08 5.43
CA VAL A 144 -6.17 5.23 4.99
C VAL A 144 -6.41 4.79 3.54
N ASP A 145 -5.38 4.86 2.72
CA ASP A 145 -5.33 4.52 1.30
C ASP A 145 -4.86 3.07 1.04
N HIS A 146 -4.61 2.32 2.11
CA HIS A 146 -4.41 0.87 2.13
C HIS A 146 -5.59 0.15 2.78
N VAL A 147 -5.97 0.50 4.02
CA VAL A 147 -7.03 -0.22 4.76
C VAL A 147 -8.44 0.32 4.54
N GLY A 148 -8.60 1.55 4.05
CA GLY A 148 -9.86 2.30 4.12
C GLY A 148 -11.08 1.60 3.51
N ALA A 149 -10.92 0.88 2.39
CA ALA A 149 -12.06 0.17 1.81
C ALA A 149 -12.52 -1.04 2.64
N LEU A 150 -11.63 -1.68 3.42
CA LEU A 150 -12.00 -2.73 4.37
C LEU A 150 -12.68 -2.13 5.60
N ASP A 151 -12.14 -1.04 6.14
CA ASP A 151 -12.72 -0.33 7.29
C ASP A 151 -14.19 0.04 7.01
N VAL A 152 -14.50 0.60 5.84
CA VAL A 152 -15.90 0.92 5.45
C VAL A 152 -16.80 -0.32 5.35
N MET A 153 -16.26 -1.50 5.06
CA MET A 153 -17.04 -2.76 5.07
C MET A 153 -17.23 -3.30 6.48
N LEU A 154 -16.21 -3.22 7.34
CA LEU A 154 -16.28 -3.61 8.76
C LEU A 154 -17.22 -2.68 9.55
N GLU A 155 -17.12 -1.36 9.37
CA GLU A 155 -17.98 -0.36 10.00
C GLU A 155 -19.46 -0.62 9.68
N GLN A 156 -19.79 -0.92 8.41
CA GLN A 156 -21.15 -1.23 7.98
C GLN A 156 -21.67 -2.57 8.53
N GLN A 157 -20.80 -3.58 8.70
CA GLN A 157 -21.18 -4.84 9.32
C GLN A 157 -21.38 -4.69 10.84
N ARG A 158 -20.51 -3.95 11.54
CA ARG A 158 -20.60 -3.66 12.98
C ARG A 158 -21.80 -2.78 13.33
N SER A 159 -22.06 -1.73 12.56
CA SER A 159 -23.09 -0.72 12.87
C SER A 159 -24.54 -1.21 12.69
N GLY A 160 -24.76 -2.42 12.14
CA GLY A 160 -26.09 -2.96 11.89
C GLY A 160 -26.89 -2.14 10.86
N ASN A 161 -26.20 -1.36 10.01
CA ASN A 161 -26.79 -0.52 8.97
C ASN A 161 -26.50 -1.12 7.59
N PRO A 162 -27.31 -2.10 7.11
CA PRO A 162 -27.00 -2.90 5.93
C PRO A 162 -27.19 -2.16 4.61
N LYS A 163 -26.27 -1.23 4.35
CA LYS A 163 -25.94 -0.73 3.01
C LYS A 163 -25.23 -1.83 2.20
N ASP A 164 -24.67 -1.42 1.06
CA ASP A 164 -24.14 -2.25 -0.03
C ASP A 164 -23.16 -3.38 0.31
N PHE A 165 -22.53 -3.41 1.49
CA PHE A 165 -21.48 -4.38 1.85
C PHE A 165 -21.88 -5.38 2.93
N ALA A 166 -23.02 -5.22 3.60
CA ALA A 166 -23.44 -6.10 4.71
C ALA A 166 -23.87 -7.52 4.29
N LYS A 167 -23.79 -7.85 2.98
CA LYS A 167 -23.96 -9.20 2.43
C LYS A 167 -22.67 -9.82 1.89
N ILE A 168 -21.53 -9.15 2.10
CA ILE A 168 -20.21 -9.65 1.71
C ILE A 168 -19.63 -10.48 2.86
N ASP A 169 -19.31 -11.75 2.63
CA ASP A 169 -18.44 -12.49 3.55
C ASP A 169 -17.01 -12.04 3.32
N LEU A 170 -16.46 -11.29 4.27
CA LEU A 170 -15.11 -10.73 4.18
C LEU A 170 -14.01 -11.80 4.32
N GLY A 171 -14.32 -13.02 4.76
CA GLY A 171 -13.33 -14.10 4.88
C GLY A 171 -12.33 -13.87 6.01
N GLU A 172 -11.13 -14.44 5.86
CA GLU A 172 -10.01 -14.30 6.81
C GLU A 172 -9.30 -12.95 6.66
N ILE A 173 -8.72 -12.42 7.73
CA ILE A 173 -7.96 -11.15 7.73
C ILE A 173 -6.57 -11.40 8.32
N TYR A 174 -5.52 -11.31 7.49
CA TYR A 174 -4.12 -11.41 7.91
C TYR A 174 -3.49 -10.02 7.93
N TYR A 175 -2.97 -9.66 9.10
CA TYR A 175 -2.32 -8.36 9.32
C TYR A 175 -1.26 -8.49 10.42
N SER A 176 -0.34 -7.54 10.50
CA SER A 176 0.64 -7.47 11.60
C SER A 176 1.06 -6.01 11.83
N PHE A 177 0.09 -5.13 12.11
CA PHE A 177 0.36 -3.72 12.39
C PHE A 177 1.20 -3.56 13.67
N ALA A 178 2.13 -2.60 13.68
CA ALA A 178 2.91 -2.27 14.86
C ALA A 178 2.00 -1.87 16.06
N PRO A 179 2.33 -2.23 17.32
CA PRO A 179 1.43 -2.01 18.45
C PRO A 179 0.94 -0.56 18.56
N MET A 180 -0.35 -0.34 18.86
CA MET A 180 -0.95 0.99 18.81
C MET A 180 -0.25 2.06 19.70
N ASP A 181 0.38 1.65 20.80
CA ASP A 181 1.15 2.57 21.65
C ASP A 181 2.50 3.01 21.04
N PHE A 182 3.05 2.25 20.08
CA PHE A 182 4.17 2.67 19.25
C PHE A 182 3.73 3.76 18.27
N TYR A 183 2.61 3.58 17.56
CA TYR A 183 2.07 4.66 16.72
C TYR A 183 1.75 5.91 17.53
N LYS A 184 1.10 5.81 18.70
CA LYS A 184 0.85 6.97 19.58
C LYS A 184 2.11 7.73 20.01
N ALA A 185 3.27 7.08 20.02
CA ALA A 185 4.55 7.68 20.42
C ALA A 185 5.36 8.26 19.24
N HIS A 186 5.18 7.73 18.02
CA HIS A 186 6.08 8.02 16.90
C HIS A 186 5.38 8.40 15.57
N GLU A 187 4.08 8.15 15.41
CA GLU A 187 3.34 8.44 14.19
C GLU A 187 2.72 9.86 14.20
N GLN A 188 2.51 10.43 13.00
CA GLN A 188 1.97 11.77 12.84
C GLN A 188 0.52 11.84 13.37
N GLN A 189 0.26 12.77 14.29
CA GLN A 189 -0.97 12.80 15.10
C GLN A 189 -2.29 12.74 14.30
N TYR A 190 -2.31 13.25 13.06
CA TYR A 190 -3.51 13.23 12.21
C TYR A 190 -3.80 11.86 11.56
N ARG A 191 -2.82 10.94 11.50
CA ARG A 191 -2.99 9.55 11.05
C ARG A 191 -3.63 8.68 12.15
N LEU A 192 -3.33 8.96 13.42
CA LEU A 192 -3.76 8.17 14.58
C LEU A 192 -5.28 7.85 14.66
N PRO A 193 -6.22 8.76 14.31
CA PRO A 193 -7.64 8.43 14.36
C PRO A 193 -8.05 7.32 13.40
N VAL A 194 -7.48 7.27 12.18
CA VAL A 194 -7.76 6.20 11.22
C VAL A 194 -7.10 4.91 11.64
N ILE A 195 -5.84 4.96 12.12
CA ILE A 195 -5.14 3.78 12.63
C ILE A 195 -5.94 3.14 13.79
N GLN A 196 -6.48 3.96 14.70
CA GLN A 196 -7.33 3.49 15.80
C GLN A 196 -8.67 2.92 15.30
N GLU A 197 -9.29 3.54 14.28
CA GLU A 197 -10.51 3.05 13.64
C GLU A 197 -10.30 1.64 13.06
N SER A 198 -9.26 1.41 12.26
CA SER A 198 -8.96 0.10 11.70
C SER A 198 -8.67 -0.95 12.80
N TYR A 199 -8.04 -0.55 13.93
CA TYR A 199 -7.89 -1.42 15.09
C TYR A 199 -9.24 -1.78 15.75
N ASP A 200 -10.10 -0.80 15.97
CA ASP A 200 -11.41 -0.98 16.63
C ASP A 200 -12.41 -1.75 15.74
N ASP A 201 -12.27 -1.64 14.42
CA ASP A 201 -13.05 -2.36 13.42
C ASP A 201 -12.60 -3.81 13.27
N ILE A 202 -11.28 -4.07 13.20
CA ILE A 202 -10.74 -5.45 13.21
C ILE A 202 -11.01 -6.15 14.56
N ALA A 203 -10.90 -5.44 15.69
CA ALA A 203 -11.20 -6.00 17.01
C ALA A 203 -12.70 -6.31 17.21
N ALA A 204 -13.58 -5.65 16.47
CA ALA A 204 -15.01 -5.93 16.45
C ALA A 204 -15.43 -7.03 15.45
N TYR A 205 -14.51 -7.49 14.60
CA TYR A 205 -14.78 -8.57 13.65
C TYR A 205 -14.81 -9.96 14.31
N ASP A 206 -15.19 -10.99 13.54
CA ASP A 206 -15.13 -12.39 13.95
C ASP A 206 -13.67 -12.80 14.19
N GLN A 207 -13.25 -12.80 15.46
CA GLN A 207 -11.88 -13.13 15.86
C GLN A 207 -11.46 -14.58 15.53
N SER A 208 -12.39 -15.47 15.14
CA SER A 208 -12.03 -16.80 14.62
C SER A 208 -11.47 -16.76 13.20
N LYS A 209 -11.59 -15.62 12.51
CA LYS A 209 -11.08 -15.35 11.15
C LYS A 209 -9.91 -14.35 11.13
N VAL A 210 -9.39 -13.92 12.29
CA VAL A 210 -8.36 -12.85 12.39
C VAL A 210 -6.99 -13.45 12.71
N HIS A 211 -6.01 -13.18 11.84
CA HIS A 211 -4.68 -13.79 11.86
C HIS A 211 -3.59 -12.74 12.11
N TYR A 212 -3.59 -12.20 13.34
CA TYR A 212 -2.61 -11.21 13.81
C TYR A 212 -1.22 -11.83 14.02
N ASN A 213 -0.15 -11.10 13.65
CA ASN A 213 1.26 -11.44 13.88
C ASN A 213 1.67 -12.87 13.46
N SER A 214 1.19 -13.30 12.28
CA SER A 214 1.60 -14.55 11.65
C SER A 214 3.11 -14.54 11.31
N PRO A 215 3.91 -15.51 11.77
CA PRO A 215 5.37 -15.48 11.61
C PRO A 215 5.88 -15.32 10.17
N ALA A 216 7.01 -14.64 10.02
CA ALA A 216 7.72 -14.54 8.75
C ALA A 216 8.05 -15.95 8.19
N GLY A 217 7.65 -16.21 6.95
CA GLY A 217 7.75 -17.52 6.31
C GLY A 217 6.46 -18.35 6.33
N THR A 218 5.45 -17.99 7.16
CA THR A 218 4.11 -18.58 7.12
C THR A 218 3.55 -18.52 5.70
N SER A 219 2.97 -19.62 5.23
CA SER A 219 2.37 -19.71 3.89
C SER A 219 1.15 -20.62 3.83
N PHE A 220 0.26 -20.36 2.89
CA PHE A 220 -1.03 -21.05 2.70
C PHE A 220 -1.55 -20.88 1.25
N ASP A 221 -2.47 -21.76 0.83
CA ASP A 221 -2.93 -21.85 -0.56
C ASP A 221 -4.42 -21.48 -0.73
N ILE A 222 -4.71 -20.52 -1.62
CA ILE A 222 -6.05 -20.14 -2.06
C ILE A 222 -6.17 -20.46 -3.56
N GLY A 223 -6.74 -21.63 -3.87
CA GLY A 223 -6.80 -22.18 -5.22
C GLY A 223 -5.41 -22.54 -5.72
N ASN A 224 -5.00 -21.97 -6.86
CA ASN A 224 -3.64 -22.05 -7.39
C ASN A 224 -2.71 -20.89 -6.93
N VAL A 225 -3.13 -20.10 -5.93
CA VAL A 225 -2.35 -18.98 -5.37
C VAL A 225 -1.76 -19.39 -4.02
N ASN A 226 -0.45 -19.61 -3.98
CA ASN A 226 0.29 -19.71 -2.72
C ASN A 226 0.62 -18.30 -2.23
N VAL A 227 0.27 -18.00 -0.97
CA VAL A 227 0.65 -16.76 -0.28
C VAL A 227 1.76 -17.09 0.71
N GLN A 228 2.85 -16.33 0.73
CA GLN A 228 3.83 -16.34 1.82
C GLN A 228 4.00 -14.94 2.43
N ILE A 229 3.92 -14.87 3.76
CA ILE A 229 4.19 -13.68 4.57
C ILE A 229 5.70 -13.52 4.72
N LEU A 230 6.24 -12.34 4.42
CA LEU A 230 7.69 -12.17 4.32
C LEU A 230 8.37 -11.65 5.60
N ASN A 231 7.70 -10.79 6.38
CA ASN A 231 8.24 -10.16 7.57
C ASN A 231 7.19 -9.99 8.70
N GLN A 232 7.65 -9.42 9.80
CA GLN A 232 6.85 -8.81 10.86
C GLN A 232 7.12 -7.30 10.85
N PRO A 233 6.31 -6.45 11.53
CA PRO A 233 6.43 -4.99 11.39
C PRO A 233 7.78 -4.50 11.93
N TYR A 234 8.48 -3.67 11.16
CA TYR A 234 9.74 -3.08 11.59
C TYR A 234 9.48 -1.78 12.37
N LEU A 235 9.91 -1.77 13.63
CA LEU A 235 9.62 -0.71 14.59
C LEU A 235 10.68 0.40 14.57
N PHE A 236 10.84 1.05 13.41
CA PHE A 236 11.70 2.23 13.26
C PHE A 236 10.92 3.51 13.62
N ASP A 237 11.52 4.43 14.37
CA ASP A 237 10.88 5.66 14.87
C ASP A 237 10.76 6.80 13.83
N ILE A 238 10.76 6.42 12.54
CA ILE A 238 10.62 7.29 11.37
C ILE A 238 9.60 6.67 10.39
N ASP A 239 8.71 7.49 9.83
CA ASP A 239 7.60 7.12 8.93
C ASP A 239 6.93 5.77 9.29
N THR A 240 6.40 5.71 10.51
CA THR A 240 6.28 4.46 11.25
C THR A 240 5.23 3.49 10.70
N GLY A 241 4.13 4.00 10.14
CA GLY A 241 3.17 3.19 9.39
C GLY A 241 3.82 2.50 8.19
N ASN A 242 4.55 3.26 7.37
CA ASN A 242 5.20 2.77 6.15
C ASN A 242 6.31 1.75 6.46
N ASN A 243 7.17 2.06 7.44
CA ASN A 243 8.20 1.14 7.93
C ASN A 243 7.63 -0.15 8.54
N SER A 244 6.39 -0.14 9.06
CA SER A 244 5.71 -1.34 9.56
C SER A 244 5.18 -2.29 8.48
N SER A 245 5.26 -1.92 7.19
CA SER A 245 4.66 -2.67 6.06
C SER A 245 4.99 -4.16 6.04
N ILE A 246 3.94 -4.98 5.99
CA ILE A 246 4.04 -6.43 5.79
C ILE A 246 4.06 -6.76 4.31
N CYS A 247 5.12 -7.44 3.88
CA CYS A 247 5.29 -7.87 2.50
C CYS A 247 4.76 -9.29 2.28
N TYR A 248 4.24 -9.53 1.08
CA TYR A 248 3.66 -10.80 0.67
C TYR A 248 4.27 -11.26 -0.65
N MET A 249 4.73 -12.51 -0.71
CA MET A 249 5.07 -13.18 -1.96
C MET A 249 3.88 -14.02 -2.41
N LEU A 250 3.31 -13.70 -3.57
CA LEU A 250 2.28 -14.51 -4.21
C LEU A 250 2.94 -15.40 -5.26
N THR A 251 2.82 -16.71 -5.14
CA THR A 251 3.29 -17.67 -6.17
C THR A 251 2.09 -18.30 -6.87
N ILE A 252 1.96 -18.04 -8.18
CA ILE A 252 0.78 -18.39 -8.99
C ILE A 252 1.26 -19.02 -10.30
N ASN A 253 0.93 -20.29 -10.53
CA ASN A 253 1.38 -21.06 -11.72
C ASN A 253 2.90 -20.93 -11.99
N GLY A 254 3.70 -20.94 -10.93
CA GLY A 254 5.16 -20.78 -11.00
C GLY A 254 5.66 -19.36 -11.28
N LYS A 255 4.79 -18.37 -11.45
CA LYS A 255 5.15 -16.93 -11.42
C LYS A 255 5.14 -16.42 -9.99
N LYS A 256 6.02 -15.47 -9.70
CA LYS A 256 6.13 -14.80 -8.41
C LYS A 256 5.82 -13.32 -8.51
N ILE A 257 5.00 -12.83 -7.60
CA ILE A 257 4.60 -11.43 -7.48
C ILE A 257 4.91 -10.98 -6.05
N LEU A 258 5.84 -10.05 -5.90
CA LEU A 258 6.18 -9.44 -4.63
C LEU A 258 5.32 -8.20 -4.39
N ILE A 259 4.49 -8.25 -3.35
CA ILE A 259 3.79 -7.07 -2.80
C ILE A 259 4.62 -6.53 -1.65
N THR A 260 4.90 -5.23 -1.67
CA THR A 260 5.76 -4.55 -0.69
C THR A 260 4.99 -3.72 0.33
N GLY A 261 3.73 -3.36 0.04
CA GLY A 261 3.12 -2.21 0.70
C GLY A 261 4.02 -0.99 0.48
N ASP A 262 4.28 -0.25 1.54
CA ASP A 262 4.95 1.05 1.49
C ASP A 262 6.33 1.08 2.18
N LEU A 263 7.03 -0.06 2.19
CA LEU A 263 8.42 -0.15 2.68
C LEU A 263 9.30 1.01 2.17
N PRO A 264 9.76 1.93 3.04
CA PRO A 264 10.82 2.86 2.69
C PRO A 264 12.18 2.15 2.72
N TYR A 265 13.25 2.90 2.54
CA TYR A 265 14.62 2.37 2.43
C TYR A 265 15.02 1.45 3.60
N GLU A 266 14.75 1.87 4.84
CA GLU A 266 15.22 1.19 6.05
C GLU A 266 14.60 -0.20 6.20
N ALA A 267 13.28 -0.31 6.07
CA ALA A 267 12.58 -1.57 6.12
C ALA A 267 12.81 -2.44 4.87
N ALA A 268 13.10 -1.86 3.69
CA ALA A 268 13.48 -2.62 2.51
C ALA A 268 14.88 -3.25 2.63
N GLU A 269 15.88 -2.51 3.14
CA GLU A 269 17.21 -3.05 3.44
C GLU A 269 17.15 -4.09 4.57
N GLN A 270 16.32 -3.86 5.59
CA GLN A 270 16.13 -4.83 6.67
C GLN A 270 15.41 -6.11 6.19
N LEU A 271 14.41 -6.01 5.31
CA LEU A 271 13.79 -7.16 4.64
C LEU A 271 14.79 -7.93 3.76
N LEU A 272 15.63 -7.22 3.00
CA LEU A 272 16.70 -7.82 2.19
C LEU A 272 17.71 -8.58 3.05
N LYS A 273 18.08 -8.03 4.20
CA LYS A 273 18.98 -8.62 5.19
C LYS A 273 18.38 -9.85 5.88
N ASP A 274 17.10 -9.81 6.25
CA ASP A 274 16.42 -10.92 6.94
C ASP A 274 16.10 -12.10 6.02
N ARG A 275 15.79 -11.83 4.74
CA ARG A 275 15.32 -12.86 3.79
C ARG A 275 16.39 -13.30 2.78
N GLY A 276 17.36 -12.43 2.50
CA GLY A 276 18.37 -12.64 1.46
C GLY A 276 17.81 -12.53 0.04
N ALA A 277 18.65 -12.07 -0.89
CA ALA A 277 18.24 -11.80 -2.28
C ALA A 277 17.57 -13.01 -2.99
N ALA A 278 17.98 -14.24 -2.67
CA ALA A 278 17.42 -15.46 -3.26
C ALA A 278 15.95 -15.70 -2.90
N ALA A 279 15.51 -15.32 -1.70
CA ALA A 279 14.10 -15.47 -1.29
C ALA A 279 13.20 -14.42 -1.93
N LEU A 280 13.74 -13.21 -2.16
CA LEU A 280 13.01 -12.06 -2.70
C LEU A 280 12.89 -12.04 -4.23
N LYS A 281 13.53 -12.99 -4.96
CA LYS A 281 13.38 -13.10 -6.42
C LYS A 281 11.93 -13.30 -6.84
N ALA A 282 11.43 -12.41 -7.70
CA ALA A 282 10.07 -12.39 -8.25
C ALA A 282 10.08 -12.07 -9.76
N ASP A 283 9.01 -12.42 -10.48
CA ASP A 283 8.79 -11.98 -11.86
C ASP A 283 8.24 -10.55 -11.91
N VAL A 284 7.34 -10.23 -10.97
CA VAL A 284 6.68 -8.94 -10.79
C VAL A 284 7.02 -8.37 -9.42
N VAL A 285 7.24 -7.06 -9.34
CA VAL A 285 7.31 -6.31 -8.09
C VAL A 285 6.29 -5.17 -8.07
N GLN A 286 5.53 -5.04 -6.99
CA GLN A 286 4.83 -3.80 -6.68
C GLN A 286 5.86 -2.77 -6.20
N LEU A 287 5.86 -1.58 -6.79
CA LEU A 287 6.74 -0.50 -6.38
C LEU A 287 6.22 0.08 -5.07
N ALA A 288 7.08 0.08 -4.05
CA ALA A 288 6.74 0.52 -2.71
C ALA A 288 6.39 2.02 -2.67
N HIS A 289 5.46 2.40 -1.80
CA HIS A 289 5.15 3.80 -1.48
C HIS A 289 4.79 4.60 -2.75
N HIS A 290 3.94 3.97 -3.55
CA HIS A 290 3.44 4.45 -4.84
C HIS A 290 4.54 4.80 -5.87
N GLY A 291 5.74 4.25 -5.69
CA GLY A 291 6.91 4.47 -6.55
C GLY A 291 7.80 5.66 -6.16
N GLN A 292 7.62 6.25 -4.99
CA GLN A 292 8.48 7.28 -4.41
C GLN A 292 8.75 6.95 -2.93
N HIS A 293 9.86 7.40 -2.32
CA HIS A 293 10.16 7.15 -0.90
C HIS A 293 10.02 5.66 -0.47
N GLY A 294 10.27 4.73 -1.41
CA GLY A 294 9.95 3.32 -1.28
C GLY A 294 11.02 2.41 -1.90
N GLY A 295 11.56 1.49 -1.10
CA GLY A 295 12.63 0.57 -1.49
C GLY A 295 14.00 1.23 -1.69
N SER A 296 14.93 0.47 -2.28
CA SER A 296 16.29 0.92 -2.62
C SER A 296 16.75 0.29 -3.94
N PHE A 297 17.79 0.83 -4.58
CA PHE A 297 18.39 0.18 -5.75
C PHE A 297 18.93 -1.22 -5.44
N ALA A 298 19.46 -1.45 -4.24
CA ALA A 298 19.96 -2.76 -3.82
C ALA A 298 18.81 -3.76 -3.61
N PHE A 299 17.72 -3.33 -2.98
CA PHE A 299 16.48 -4.09 -2.83
C PHE A 299 15.88 -4.48 -4.19
N TYR A 300 15.64 -3.51 -5.08
CA TYR A 300 15.05 -3.81 -6.39
C TYR A 300 15.97 -4.66 -7.29
N SER A 301 17.30 -4.52 -7.17
CA SER A 301 18.28 -5.41 -7.83
C SER A 301 18.23 -6.84 -7.26
N ALA A 302 18.12 -6.96 -5.93
CA ALA A 302 17.95 -8.23 -5.25
C ALA A 302 16.65 -8.93 -5.64
N VAL A 303 15.52 -8.21 -5.78
CA VAL A 303 14.25 -8.73 -6.32
C VAL A 303 14.39 -9.10 -7.80
N GLY A 304 15.02 -8.24 -8.62
CA GLY A 304 15.34 -8.48 -10.03
C GLY A 304 14.13 -8.84 -10.89
N ALA A 305 13.01 -8.15 -10.68
CA ALA A 305 11.76 -8.38 -11.41
C ALA A 305 11.86 -7.97 -12.89
N LYS A 306 11.16 -8.70 -13.75
CA LYS A 306 10.94 -8.35 -15.16
C LYS A 306 9.88 -7.27 -15.31
N TYR A 307 8.92 -7.23 -14.39
CA TYR A 307 7.72 -6.43 -14.48
C TYR A 307 7.53 -5.56 -13.23
N ALA A 308 7.18 -4.30 -13.45
CA ALA A 308 6.99 -3.30 -12.41
C ALA A 308 5.52 -2.89 -12.34
N LEU A 309 4.87 -3.12 -11.20
CA LEU A 309 3.49 -2.71 -10.93
C LEU A 309 3.52 -1.44 -10.09
N TRP A 310 3.01 -0.34 -10.62
CA TRP A 310 3.12 1.00 -10.04
C TRP A 310 1.76 1.48 -9.51
N PRO A 311 1.52 1.44 -8.18
CA PRO A 311 0.31 1.98 -7.54
C PRO A 311 0.33 3.52 -7.48
N THR A 312 0.63 4.15 -8.62
CA THR A 312 0.95 5.57 -8.78
C THR A 312 -0.19 6.33 -9.46
N PRO A 313 -0.77 7.39 -8.85
CA PRO A 313 -1.74 8.25 -9.53
C PRO A 313 -1.10 9.11 -10.61
N GLN A 314 -1.91 9.61 -11.54
CA GLN A 314 -1.48 10.51 -12.62
C GLN A 314 -0.63 11.70 -12.12
N SER A 315 -1.08 12.37 -11.06
CA SER A 315 -0.43 13.54 -10.45
C SER A 315 0.96 13.27 -9.85
N LEU A 316 1.28 12.01 -9.52
CA LEU A 316 2.64 11.59 -9.19
C LEU A 316 3.37 11.08 -10.45
N TRP A 317 2.71 10.31 -11.32
CA TRP A 317 3.33 9.79 -12.54
C TRP A 317 3.79 10.88 -13.51
N ASP A 318 3.18 12.06 -13.50
CA ASP A 318 3.63 13.21 -14.30
C ASP A 318 4.97 13.78 -13.83
N LYS A 319 5.40 13.46 -12.61
CA LYS A 319 6.71 13.82 -12.05
C LYS A 319 7.85 12.86 -12.44
N ARG A 320 7.55 11.78 -13.16
CA ARG A 320 8.53 10.74 -13.59
C ARG A 320 9.70 11.28 -14.44
N ASP A 321 9.56 12.49 -14.97
CA ASP A 321 10.53 13.20 -15.83
C ASP A 321 11.12 14.45 -15.13
N GLU A 322 10.84 14.67 -13.83
CA GLU A 322 11.49 15.71 -13.01
C GLU A 322 12.97 15.38 -12.75
N ALA A 323 13.77 16.41 -12.41
CA ALA A 323 15.16 16.23 -12.02
C ALA A 323 15.27 15.46 -10.69
N PHE A 324 16.28 14.61 -10.57
CA PHE A 324 16.56 13.80 -9.38
C PHE A 324 18.06 13.70 -9.11
N THR A 325 18.40 13.28 -7.90
CA THR A 325 19.76 12.92 -7.48
C THR A 325 19.81 11.42 -7.15
N GLU A 326 20.94 10.76 -7.42
CA GLU A 326 21.16 9.36 -6.96
C GLU A 326 21.65 9.30 -5.49
N ASP A 327 21.43 10.36 -4.70
CA ASP A 327 21.94 10.50 -3.32
C ASP A 327 21.18 9.69 -2.26
N GLN A 328 20.02 9.11 -2.63
CA GLN A 328 19.14 8.35 -1.73
C GLN A 328 18.65 9.18 -0.52
N GLN A 329 18.57 10.50 -0.68
CA GLN A 329 17.94 11.44 0.25
C GLN A 329 16.64 12.00 -0.35
N THR A 330 16.57 12.17 -1.68
CA THR A 330 15.37 12.64 -2.39
C THR A 330 14.77 11.55 -3.26
N TYR A 331 13.98 10.65 -2.67
CA TYR A 331 13.40 9.47 -3.33
C TYR A 331 12.22 9.81 -4.27
N THR A 332 12.48 10.55 -5.34
CA THR A 332 11.45 10.89 -6.34
C THR A 332 11.08 9.69 -7.21
N ILE A 333 9.89 9.74 -7.80
CA ILE A 333 9.47 8.76 -8.81
C ILE A 333 10.36 8.74 -10.05
N ALA A 334 11.03 9.85 -10.39
CA ALA A 334 12.02 9.89 -11.45
C ALA A 334 13.26 9.03 -11.11
N LEU A 335 13.72 9.05 -9.86
CA LEU A 335 14.79 8.17 -9.36
C LEU A 335 14.38 6.70 -9.41
N THR A 336 13.19 6.34 -8.89
CA THR A 336 12.68 4.95 -8.93
C THR A 336 12.54 4.45 -10.36
N ARG A 337 12.07 5.29 -11.30
CA ARG A 337 11.96 4.95 -12.72
C ARG A 337 13.32 4.81 -13.39
N HIS A 338 14.29 5.65 -13.03
CA HIS A 338 15.69 5.48 -13.44
C HIS A 338 16.24 4.12 -12.99
N TRP A 339 15.96 3.69 -11.75
CA TRP A 339 16.32 2.37 -11.27
C TRP A 339 15.67 1.24 -12.06
N MET A 340 14.36 1.29 -12.34
CA MET A 340 13.68 0.24 -13.14
C MET A 340 14.30 0.11 -14.54
N ASN A 341 14.62 1.24 -15.19
CA ASN A 341 15.32 1.24 -16.48
C ASN A 341 16.73 0.64 -16.37
N LYS A 342 17.49 1.01 -15.32
CA LYS A 342 18.87 0.56 -15.05
C LYS A 342 18.95 -0.92 -14.67
N LEU A 343 17.85 -1.49 -14.15
CA LEU A 343 17.67 -2.91 -13.84
C LEU A 343 17.03 -3.72 -14.99
N SER A 344 16.79 -3.08 -16.15
CA SER A 344 16.22 -3.73 -17.34
C SER A 344 14.81 -4.33 -17.14
N VAL A 345 13.96 -3.63 -16.37
CA VAL A 345 12.52 -3.96 -16.30
C VAL A 345 11.89 -3.85 -17.69
N GLU A 346 11.27 -4.93 -18.14
CA GLU A 346 10.71 -5.10 -19.49
C GLU A 346 9.42 -4.32 -19.69
N GLN A 347 8.57 -4.23 -18.66
CA GLN A 347 7.35 -3.44 -18.71
C GLN A 347 6.95 -2.84 -17.35
N ASN A 348 6.48 -1.59 -17.40
CA ASN A 348 5.94 -0.84 -16.28
C ASN A 348 4.42 -0.71 -16.45
N PHE A 349 3.65 -1.07 -15.42
CA PHE A 349 2.19 -1.13 -15.41
C PHE A 349 1.66 -0.11 -14.38
N VAL A 350 1.14 1.03 -14.84
CA VAL A 350 0.90 2.20 -13.99
C VAL A 350 -0.58 2.44 -13.74
N MET A 351 -0.98 2.57 -12.47
CA MET A 351 -2.35 2.86 -12.03
C MET A 351 -2.91 4.16 -12.64
N ALA A 352 -2.05 5.12 -12.99
CA ALA A 352 -2.39 6.29 -13.80
C ALA A 352 -3.16 5.92 -15.09
N ASP A 353 -2.74 4.88 -15.82
CA ASP A 353 -3.34 4.44 -17.08
C ASP A 353 -4.69 3.70 -16.91
N GLY A 354 -5.09 3.36 -15.69
CA GLY A 354 -6.29 2.55 -15.39
C GLY A 354 -6.00 1.36 -14.49
N ASP A 355 -6.99 0.47 -14.38
CA ASP A 355 -6.80 -0.84 -13.77
C ASP A 355 -5.89 -1.69 -14.66
N TRP A 356 -5.08 -2.56 -14.04
CA TRP A 356 -4.18 -3.48 -14.73
C TRP A 356 -4.40 -4.91 -14.26
N THR A 357 -4.85 -5.78 -15.16
CA THR A 357 -5.13 -7.20 -14.90
C THR A 357 -4.11 -8.11 -15.57
N PHE A 358 -3.33 -8.84 -14.77
CA PHE A 358 -2.52 -9.97 -15.23
C PHE A 358 -3.38 -11.25 -15.31
N ARG A 359 -3.10 -12.11 -16.29
CA ARG A 359 -3.75 -13.42 -16.53
C ARG A 359 -2.74 -14.52 -16.79
#